data_AF-A0A5A7ZVJ2-F1
#
_entry.id   AF-A0A5A7ZVJ2-F1
#
_cell.length_a   1.000
_cell.length_b   1.000
_cell.length_c   1.000
_cell.angle_alpha   90.00
_cell.angle_beta   90.00
_cell.angle_gamma   90.00
#
_symmetry.space_group_name_H-M   'P 1'
#
loop_
_entity.id
_entity.type
_entity.pdbx_description
1 polymer ?
#
loop_
_entity_poly.entity_id
_entity_poly.type
_entity_poly.pdbx_seq_one_letter_code
_entity_poly.pdbx_strand_id
1 'polypeptide(L)'
;MIKNGTRLQSQVCDTQVIVVRASEALDDLRAGGAPLIPVGETAAEGLTLDPALSDGNLMGKRYVDESGAEILVTKAGAGTLSVGTTPLAIKEAKPLPASD
;
A
#
# COMPACT_ATOMS: atom_id res chain seq x y z
N MET A 1 -14.70 -1.59 -5.21
CA MET A 1 -13.82 -2.20 -6.23
C MET A 1 -12.81 -1.20 -6.79
N ILE A 2 -11.62 -1.25 -6.21
CA ILE A 2 -10.41 -0.58 -6.70
C ILE A 2 -9.97 -1.20 -8.05
N LYS A 3 -9.42 -0.38 -8.96
CA LYS A 3 -9.01 -0.81 -10.31
C LYS A 3 -7.49 -0.67 -10.50
N ASN A 4 -6.96 -1.36 -11.51
CA ASN A 4 -5.57 -1.16 -11.94
C ASN A 4 -5.36 0.31 -12.33
N GLY A 5 -4.22 0.87 -11.94
CA GLY A 5 -3.86 2.27 -12.17
C GLY A 5 -4.47 3.27 -11.20
N THR A 6 -5.39 2.86 -10.30
CA THR A 6 -5.90 3.73 -9.25
C THR A 6 -4.75 4.22 -8.37
N ARG A 7 -4.74 5.53 -8.11
CA ARG A 7 -3.76 6.18 -7.21
C ARG A 7 -4.43 6.49 -5.90
N LEU A 8 -3.78 6.10 -4.82
CA LEU A 8 -4.32 6.22 -3.48
C LEU A 8 -3.30 6.89 -2.55
N GLN A 9 -3.79 7.57 -1.53
CA GLN A 9 -3.01 8.22 -0.48
C GLN A 9 -3.43 7.73 0.90
N SER A 10 -2.48 7.66 1.82
CA SER A 10 -2.77 7.47 3.24
C SER A 10 -3.42 8.74 3.80
N GLN A 11 -4.28 8.53 4.80
CA GLN A 11 -4.93 9.61 5.54
C GLN A 11 -4.13 10.02 6.79
N VAL A 12 -3.12 9.24 7.18
CA VAL A 12 -2.41 9.40 8.46
C VAL A 12 -0.90 9.59 8.31
N CYS A 13 -0.37 9.50 7.08
CA CYS A 13 1.03 9.75 6.77
C CYS A 13 1.22 10.09 5.28
N ASP A 14 2.47 10.25 4.85
CA ASP A 14 2.85 10.64 3.49
C ASP A 14 2.63 9.60 2.38
N THR A 15 2.29 8.36 2.74
CA THR A 15 2.26 7.23 1.81
C THR A 15 1.33 7.48 0.64
N GLN A 16 1.85 7.30 -0.59
CA GLN A 16 1.03 7.20 -1.80
C GLN A 16 1.42 5.97 -2.59
N VAL A 17 0.43 5.36 -3.23
CA VAL A 17 0.61 4.13 -4.03
C VAL A 17 -0.15 4.22 -5.34
N ILE A 18 0.28 3.40 -6.30
CA ILE A 18 -0.50 3.07 -7.49
C ILE A 18 -0.78 1.57 -7.53
N VAL A 19 -2.02 1.21 -7.86
CA VAL A 19 -2.44 -0.18 -8.00
C VAL A 19 -1.89 -0.76 -9.31
N VAL A 20 -1.07 -1.79 -9.20
CA VAL A 20 -0.52 -2.52 -10.35
C VAL A 20 -1.48 -3.62 -10.77
N ARG A 21 -2.00 -4.37 -9.80
CA ARG A 21 -2.95 -5.46 -9.99
C ARG A 21 -3.99 -5.41 -8.89
N ALA A 22 -5.24 -5.21 -9.28
CA ALA A 22 -6.37 -5.16 -8.39
C ALA A 22 -6.87 -6.57 -8.04
N SER A 23 -7.39 -6.70 -6.83
CA SER A 23 -8.22 -7.80 -6.37
C SER A 23 -9.28 -7.22 -5.41
N GLU A 24 -10.27 -8.02 -5.04
CA GLU A 24 -11.31 -7.61 -4.07
C GLU A 24 -10.71 -7.28 -2.70
N ALA A 25 -9.58 -7.88 -2.33
CA ALA A 25 -8.89 -7.62 -1.06
C ALA A 25 -8.49 -6.13 -0.92
N LEU A 26 -8.21 -5.45 -2.03
CA LEU A 26 -7.84 -4.03 -2.01
C LEU A 26 -9.00 -3.11 -1.60
N ASP A 27 -10.25 -3.58 -1.58
CA ASP A 27 -11.36 -2.75 -1.08
C ASP A 27 -11.20 -2.38 0.40
N ASP A 28 -10.32 -3.07 1.14
CA ASP A 28 -9.88 -2.71 2.49
C ASP A 28 -8.36 -2.46 2.57
N LEU A 29 -7.77 -1.85 1.54
CA LEU A 29 -6.35 -1.45 1.56
C LEU A 29 -6.13 -0.29 2.55
N ARG A 30 -5.16 -0.46 3.44
CA ARG A 30 -4.83 0.47 4.54
C ARG A 30 -3.34 0.81 4.58
N ALA A 31 -3.04 1.93 5.23
CA ALA A 31 -1.69 2.39 5.55
C ALA A 31 -1.71 2.98 6.95
N GLY A 32 -0.97 2.38 7.87
CA GLY A 32 -0.93 2.87 9.25
C GLY A 32 -2.23 2.66 10.04
N GLY A 33 -2.99 1.61 9.70
CA GLY A 33 -4.28 1.31 10.33
C GLY A 33 -5.49 2.03 9.72
N ALA A 34 -5.27 3.07 8.90
CA ALA A 34 -6.34 3.82 8.24
C ALA A 34 -6.54 3.40 6.77
N PRO A 35 -7.78 3.40 6.24
CA PRO A 35 -8.04 3.11 4.84
C PRO A 35 -7.36 4.13 3.93
N LEU A 36 -6.84 3.69 2.79
CA LEU A 36 -6.37 4.61 1.77
C LEU A 36 -7.57 5.19 1.01
N ILE A 37 -7.42 6.44 0.57
CA ILE A 37 -8.41 7.15 -0.25
C ILE A 37 -7.77 7.57 -1.59
N PRO A 38 -8.56 7.82 -2.64
CA PRO A 38 -8.04 8.40 -3.88
C PRO A 38 -7.22 9.67 -3.65
N VAL A 39 -6.14 9.81 -4.41
CA VAL A 39 -5.31 11.03 -4.36
C VAL A 39 -6.17 12.25 -4.71
N GLY A 40 -6.13 13.27 -3.85
CA GLY A 40 -6.89 14.51 -3.99
C GLY A 40 -8.20 14.54 -3.19
N GLU A 41 -8.60 13.43 -2.58
CA GLU A 41 -9.71 13.43 -1.62
C GLU A 41 -9.28 13.96 -0.24
N THR A 42 -10.27 14.47 0.50
CA THR A 42 -10.08 15.01 1.85
C THR A 42 -9.99 13.88 2.86
N ALA A 43 -8.91 13.85 3.64
CA ALA A 43 -8.75 12.89 4.74
C ALA A 43 -9.80 13.12 5.84
N ALA A 44 -10.29 12.04 6.43
CA ALA A 44 -11.21 12.13 7.57
C ALA A 44 -10.50 12.68 8.82
N GLU A 45 -11.24 13.44 9.63
CA GLU A 45 -10.73 13.98 10.90
C GLU A 45 -10.58 12.88 11.95
N GLY A 46 -9.64 13.07 12.88
CA GLY A 46 -9.46 12.20 14.05
C GLY A 46 -8.75 10.86 13.78
N LEU A 47 -8.36 10.58 12.53
CA LEU A 47 -7.52 9.42 12.23
C LEU A 47 -6.08 9.67 12.69
N THR A 48 -5.47 8.64 13.27
CA THR A 48 -4.07 8.67 13.71
C THR A 48 -3.35 7.42 13.25
N LEU A 49 -2.04 7.53 13.08
CA LEU A 49 -1.18 6.40 12.74
C LEU A 49 -1.20 5.39 13.90
N ASP A 50 -1.60 4.15 13.61
CA ASP A 50 -1.53 3.06 14.57
C ASP A 50 -0.05 2.68 14.84
N PRO A 51 0.44 2.77 16.10
CA PRO A 51 1.81 2.40 16.45
C PRO A 51 2.18 0.94 16.14
N ALA A 52 1.20 0.03 16.06
CA ALA A 52 1.43 -1.36 15.68
C ALA A 52 1.56 -1.54 14.15
N LEU A 53 1.21 -0.51 13.37
CA LEU A 53 1.28 -0.48 11.91
C LEU A 53 2.11 0.72 11.43
N SER A 54 3.18 1.06 12.16
CA SER A 54 4.04 2.22 11.88
C SER A 54 5.47 1.85 11.46
N ASP A 55 5.68 0.68 10.85
CA ASP A 55 7.00 0.23 10.38
C ASP A 55 7.41 0.89 9.05
N GLY A 56 6.49 1.63 8.44
CA GLY A 56 6.70 2.34 7.18
C GLY A 56 6.60 1.47 5.94
N ASN A 57 6.92 2.10 4.82
CA ASN A 57 7.01 1.46 3.52
C ASN A 57 8.08 2.11 2.65
N LEU A 58 8.45 1.44 1.56
CA LEU A 58 9.61 1.78 0.74
C LEU A 58 9.18 2.25 -0.64
N MET A 59 9.57 3.47 -1.01
CA MET A 59 9.32 4.02 -2.35
C MET A 59 9.94 3.13 -3.43
N GLY A 60 9.19 2.93 -4.52
CA GLY A 60 9.62 2.11 -5.65
C GLY A 60 9.52 0.60 -5.42
N LYS A 61 9.13 0.14 -4.22
CA LYS A 61 8.88 -1.27 -3.94
C LYS A 61 7.43 -1.65 -4.24
N ARG A 62 7.28 -2.89 -4.69
CA ARG A 62 5.98 -3.52 -4.93
C ARG A 62 5.58 -4.31 -3.69
N TYR A 63 4.34 -4.15 -3.26
CA TYR A 63 3.76 -4.88 -2.15
C TYR A 63 2.63 -5.76 -2.67
N VAL A 64 2.52 -6.96 -2.13
CA VAL A 64 1.54 -7.98 -2.54
C VAL A 64 0.83 -8.59 -1.34
N ASP A 65 -0.39 -9.04 -1.57
CA ASP A 65 -1.13 -9.89 -0.64
C ASP A 65 -1.17 -11.34 -1.17
N GLU A 66 -1.84 -12.22 -0.42
CA GLU A 66 -2.03 -13.62 -0.80
C GLU A 66 -3.05 -13.80 -1.94
N SER A 67 -3.95 -12.84 -2.17
CA SER A 67 -4.91 -12.87 -3.29
C SER A 67 -4.27 -12.54 -4.65
N GLY A 68 -3.02 -12.09 -4.63
CA GLY A 68 -2.27 -11.66 -5.82
C GLY A 68 -2.49 -10.19 -6.16
N ALA A 69 -3.09 -9.38 -5.27
CA ALA A 69 -3.06 -7.94 -5.39
C ALA A 69 -1.63 -7.44 -5.44
N GLU A 70 -1.39 -6.35 -6.18
CA GLU A 70 -0.08 -5.74 -6.27
C GLU A 70 -0.19 -4.23 -6.31
N ILE A 71 0.56 -3.56 -5.45
CA ILE A 71 0.64 -2.10 -5.38
C ILE A 71 2.11 -1.66 -5.43
N LEU A 72 2.36 -0.50 -6.02
CA LEU A 72 3.68 0.14 -6.06
C LEU A 72 3.64 1.41 -5.23
N VAL A 73 4.59 1.56 -4.31
CA VAL A 73 4.72 2.80 -3.52
C VAL A 73 5.33 3.90 -4.38
N THR A 74 4.61 5.00 -4.54
CA THR A 74 5.03 6.19 -5.29
C THR A 74 5.50 7.33 -4.39
N LYS A 75 5.12 7.34 -3.11
CA LYS A 75 5.67 8.21 -2.06
C LYS A 75 5.73 7.40 -0.76
N ALA A 76 6.90 7.34 -0.12
CA ALA A 76 7.08 6.61 1.13
C ALA A 76 6.45 7.37 2.31
N GLY A 77 6.03 6.63 3.33
CA GLY A 77 5.53 7.17 4.58
C GLY A 77 5.71 6.19 5.74
N ALA A 78 5.30 6.63 6.93
CA ALA A 78 5.49 5.88 8.18
C ALA A 78 4.50 4.73 8.40
N GLY A 79 3.38 4.67 7.65
CA GLY A 79 2.41 3.59 7.78
C GLY A 79 2.82 2.30 7.09
N THR A 80 2.72 1.18 7.80
CA THR A 80 2.74 -0.18 7.22
C THR A 80 1.53 -0.34 6.30
N LEU A 81 1.76 -0.89 5.10
CA LEU A 81 0.69 -1.23 4.16
C LEU A 81 0.04 -2.55 4.55
N SER A 82 -1.29 -2.60 4.60
CA SER A 82 -2.05 -3.79 4.98
C SER A 82 -3.36 -3.91 4.22
N VAL A 83 -3.91 -5.12 4.15
CA VAL A 83 -5.34 -5.35 3.87
C VAL A 83 -6.00 -5.70 5.18
N GLY A 84 -6.96 -4.88 5.61
CA GLY A 84 -7.45 -4.92 6.99
C GLY A 84 -6.29 -4.75 7.98
N THR A 85 -6.07 -5.76 8.83
CA THR A 85 -4.96 -5.81 9.79
C THR A 85 -3.76 -6.65 9.32
N THR A 86 -3.81 -7.25 8.13
CA THR A 86 -2.76 -8.15 7.62
C THR A 86 -1.75 -7.35 6.79
N PRO A 87 -0.48 -7.24 7.23
CA PRO A 87 0.54 -6.51 6.47
C PRO A 87 0.82 -7.14 5.10
N LEU A 88 1.07 -6.29 4.11
CA LEU A 88 1.48 -6.72 2.78
C LEU A 88 2.96 -7.09 2.75
N ALA A 89 3.29 -8.08 1.92
CA ALA A 89 4.68 -8.50 1.72
C ALA A 89 5.34 -7.71 0.60
N ILE A 90 6.63 -7.37 0.74
CA ILE A 90 7.40 -6.83 -0.37
C ILE A 90 7.60 -7.93 -1.42
N LYS A 91 7.21 -7.65 -2.65
CA LYS A 91 7.49 -8.52 -3.80
C LYS A 91 8.95 -8.36 -4.18
N GLU A 92 9.78 -9.30 -3.75
CA GLU A 92 11.16 -9.37 -4.19
C GLU A 92 11.25 -9.66 -5.68
N ALA A 93 12.18 -9.00 -6.35
CA ALA A 93 12.54 -9.39 -7.70
C ALA A 93 13.22 -10.76 -7.62
N LYS A 94 12.74 -11.73 -8.39
CA LYS A 94 13.54 -12.94 -8.62
C LYS A 94 14.84 -12.47 -9.29
N PRO A 95 16.02 -12.80 -8.75
CA PRO A 95 17.27 -12.48 -9.43
C PRO A 95 17.18 -13.06 -10.84
N LEU A 96 17.49 -12.23 -11.84
CA LEU A 96 17.63 -12.71 -13.20
C LEU A 96 18.75 -13.77 -13.18
N PRO A 97 18.61 -14.89 -13.92
CA PRO A 97 19.73 -15.78 -14.11
C PRO A 97 20.89 -14.95 -14.65
N ALA A 98 22.05 -15.01 -13.99
CA ALA A 98 23.25 -14.34 -14.46
C ALA A 98 23.52 -14.82 -15.89
N SER A 99 23.65 -13.90 -16.84
CA SER A 99 24.13 -14.22 -18.18
C SER A 99 25.65 -14.42 -18.09
N ASP A 100 26.09 -15.64 -18.37
CA ASP A 100 27.49 -16.03 -18.60
C ASP A 100 27.72 -16.18 -20.11
#